data_AF-A0A4S2T8C8-F1
#
_entry.id   AF-A0A4S2T8C8-F1
#
_cell.length_a   1.000
_cell.length_b   1.000
_cell.length_c   1.000
_cell.angle_alpha   90.00
_cell.angle_beta   90.00
_cell.angle_gamma   90.00
#
_symmetry.space_group_name_H-M   'P 1'
#
loop_
_entity.id
_entity.type
_entity.pdbx_description
1 polymer ?
#
loop_
_entity_poly.entity_id
_entity_poly.type
_entity_poly.pdbx_seq_one_letter_code
_entity_poly.pdbx_strand_id
1 'polypeptide(L)'
;MSDPNTAAFEPLDGDEDQLARDAVREVIAFYNTRIAAERRASVPDDEHIEQLKAARQAAIDDQTRLETAGPGDAARIAADYAARLKELTDQS
;
A
#
# COMPACT_ATOMS: atom_id res chain seq x y z
N MET A 1 21.54 -7.32 -42.08
CA MET A 1 20.47 -7.59 -41.11
C MET A 1 21.10 -8.35 -39.98
N SER A 2 21.28 -7.68 -38.83
CA SER A 2 21.72 -8.30 -37.59
C SER A 2 20.70 -7.88 -36.55
N ASP A 3 19.83 -8.81 -36.16
CA ASP A 3 18.89 -8.63 -35.08
C ASP A 3 19.65 -8.40 -33.76
N PRO A 4 19.37 -7.34 -32.98
CA PRO A 4 19.74 -7.31 -31.59
C PRO A 4 18.77 -8.24 -30.85
N ASN A 5 19.19 -9.51 -30.79
CA ASN A 5 18.54 -10.54 -30.01
C ASN A 5 18.40 -10.08 -28.55
N THR A 6 17.13 -9.90 -28.17
CA THR A 6 16.63 -9.91 -26.79
C THR A 6 17.28 -8.86 -25.89
N ALA A 7 16.64 -7.69 -25.82
CA ALA A 7 16.63 -6.91 -24.59
C ALA A 7 16.20 -7.88 -23.48
N ALA A 8 17.16 -8.27 -22.65
CA ALA A 8 16.88 -8.88 -21.37
C ALA A 8 15.95 -7.91 -20.67
N PHE A 9 14.66 -8.27 -20.55
CA PHE A 9 13.81 -7.72 -19.53
C PHE A 9 14.39 -8.23 -18.21
N GLU A 10 15.46 -7.58 -17.73
CA GLU A 10 15.75 -7.57 -16.32
C GLU A 10 14.47 -7.05 -15.65
N PRO A 11 13.81 -7.82 -14.78
CA PRO A 11 12.75 -7.28 -13.95
C PRO A 11 13.39 -6.11 -13.22
N LEU A 12 12.93 -4.91 -13.55
CA LEU A 12 13.39 -3.70 -12.91
C LEU A 12 12.97 -3.84 -11.45
N ASP A 13 13.90 -4.19 -10.57
CA ASP A 13 13.65 -4.21 -9.11
C ASP A 13 12.98 -2.89 -8.66
N GLY A 14 13.21 -1.79 -9.41
CA GLY A 14 12.56 -0.50 -9.21
C GLY A 14 11.05 -0.44 -9.49
N ASP A 15 10.48 -1.30 -10.34
CA ASP A 15 9.05 -1.31 -10.63
C ASP A 15 8.26 -1.95 -9.47
N GLU A 16 8.77 -3.05 -8.90
CA GLU A 16 8.15 -3.71 -7.74
C GLU A 16 8.24 -2.84 -6.49
N ASP A 17 9.37 -2.19 -6.30
CA ASP A 17 9.61 -1.21 -5.24
C ASP A 17 8.68 0.01 -5.35
N GLN A 18 8.44 0.49 -6.57
CA GLN A 18 7.53 1.60 -6.84
C GLN A 18 6.07 1.17 -6.63
N LEU A 19 5.70 -0.02 -7.09
CA LEU A 19 4.38 -0.61 -6.85
C LEU A 19 4.10 -0.79 -5.36
N ALA A 20 5.09 -1.24 -4.57
CA ALA A 20 4.98 -1.36 -3.12
C ALA A 20 4.66 0.00 -2.47
N ARG A 21 5.41 1.03 -2.85
CA ARG A 21 5.24 2.39 -2.31
C ARG A 21 3.88 2.97 -2.70
N ASP A 22 3.44 2.76 -3.93
CA ASP A 22 2.16 3.29 -4.41
C ASP A 22 0.98 2.57 -3.75
N ALA A 23 1.02 1.23 -3.61
CA ALA A 23 -0.01 0.47 -2.91
C ALA A 23 -0.15 0.90 -1.44
N VAL A 24 0.97 1.07 -0.73
CA VAL A 24 0.98 1.53 0.67
C VAL A 24 0.40 2.95 0.79
N ARG A 25 0.78 3.86 -0.11
CA ARG A 25 0.24 5.23 -0.14
C ARG A 25 -1.27 5.25 -0.36
N GLU A 26 -1.77 4.40 -1.25
CA GLU A 26 -3.20 4.33 -1.55
C GLU A 26 -4.00 3.78 -0.35
N VAL A 27 -3.48 2.77 0.36
CA VAL A 27 -4.09 2.29 1.61
C VAL A 27 -4.10 3.38 2.69
N ILE A 28 -3.02 4.16 2.84
CA ILE A 28 -3.00 5.30 3.78
C ILE A 28 -4.06 6.34 3.40
N ALA A 29 -4.19 6.66 2.11
CA ALA A 29 -5.19 7.60 1.61
C ALA A 29 -6.62 7.09 1.84
N PHE A 30 -6.86 5.78 1.67
CA PHE A 30 -8.12 5.12 1.98
C PHE A 30 -8.47 5.28 3.47
N TYR A 31 -7.55 4.95 4.38
CA TYR A 31 -7.81 5.10 5.82
C TYR A 31 -8.06 6.56 6.22
N ASN A 32 -7.32 7.52 5.66
CA ASN A 32 -7.59 8.95 5.88
C ASN A 32 -9.02 9.33 5.50
N THR A 33 -9.47 8.85 4.34
CA THR A 33 -10.82 9.11 3.83
C THR A 33 -11.89 8.47 4.73
N ARG A 34 -11.69 7.22 5.13
CA ARG A 34 -12.62 6.50 6.02
C ARG A 34 -12.71 7.13 7.41
N ILE A 35 -11.58 7.49 8.01
CA ILE A 35 -11.54 8.19 9.31
C ILE A 35 -12.30 9.52 9.22
N ALA A 36 -12.09 10.28 8.14
CA ALA A 36 -12.78 11.55 7.94
C ALA A 36 -14.29 11.37 7.72
N ALA A 37 -14.71 10.31 7.03
CA ALA A 37 -16.11 9.97 6.84
C ALA A 37 -16.78 9.55 8.17
N GLU A 38 -16.14 8.67 8.94
CA GLU A 38 -16.65 8.18 10.23
C GLU A 38 -16.80 9.33 11.23
N ARG A 39 -15.82 10.24 11.28
CA ARG A 39 -15.89 11.46 12.13
C ARG A 39 -17.02 12.43 11.74
N ARG A 40 -17.51 12.38 10.51
CA ARG A 40 -18.59 13.23 10.01
C ARG A 40 -19.96 12.55 10.09
N ALA A 41 -20.01 11.27 10.48
CA ALA A 41 -21.25 10.55 10.67
C ALA A 41 -22.09 11.18 11.80
N SER A 42 -23.41 11.00 11.74
CA SER A 42 -24.33 11.54 12.75
C SER A 42 -24.09 10.96 14.15
N VAL A 43 -23.55 9.75 14.21
CA VAL A 43 -23.06 9.10 15.44
C VAL A 43 -21.69 8.50 15.11
N PRO A 44 -20.59 9.19 15.42
CA PRO A 44 -19.25 8.66 15.17
C PRO A 44 -18.99 7.40 16.02
N ASP A 45 -18.44 6.36 15.40
CA ASP A 45 -17.92 5.20 16.12
C ASP A 45 -16.44 5.43 16.47
N ASP A 46 -16.18 5.89 17.70
CA ASP A 46 -14.83 6.18 18.17
C ASP A 46 -13.94 4.92 18.22
N GLU A 47 -14.50 3.75 18.52
CA GLU A 47 -13.73 2.49 18.56
C GLU A 47 -13.27 2.13 17.15
N HIS A 48 -14.17 2.22 16.17
CA HIS A 48 -13.85 2.01 14.77
C HIS A 48 -12.84 3.05 14.24
N ILE A 49 -12.96 4.32 14.65
CA ILE A 49 -11.98 5.37 14.32
C ILE A 49 -10.58 5.03 14.85
N GLU A 50 -10.46 4.55 16.08
CA GLU A 50 -9.16 4.16 16.65
C GLU A 50 -8.57 2.93 15.96
N GLN A 51 -9.40 1.96 15.57
CA GLN A 51 -8.96 0.82 14.75
C GLN A 51 -8.42 1.28 13.39
N LEU A 52 -9.13 2.19 12.71
CA LEU A 52 -8.69 2.76 11.43
C LEU A 52 -7.38 3.56 11.59
N LYS A 53 -7.20 4.29 12.69
CA LYS A 53 -5.95 5.00 12.98
C LYS A 53 -4.78 4.06 13.22
N ALA A 54 -4.99 2.98 13.98
CA ALA A 54 -3.96 1.97 14.21
C ALA A 54 -3.54 1.30 12.90
N ALA A 55 -4.50 0.92 12.05
CA ALA A 55 -4.23 0.35 10.74
C ALA A 55 -3.49 1.34 9.81
N ARG A 56 -3.86 2.63 9.86
CA ARG A 56 -3.13 3.69 9.15
C ARG A 56 -1.69 3.84 9.63
N GLN A 57 -1.46 3.76 10.95
CA GLN A 57 -0.12 3.90 11.51
C GLN A 57 0.78 2.74 11.07
N ALA A 58 0.27 1.50 11.07
CA ALA A 58 0.99 0.35 10.53
C ALA A 58 1.41 0.56 9.06
N ALA A 59 0.52 1.14 8.25
CA ALA A 59 0.84 1.48 6.86
C ALA A 59 1.91 2.56 6.69
N ILE A 60 1.95 3.54 7.58
CA ILE A 60 3.03 4.54 7.59
C ILE A 60 4.36 3.89 7.98
N ASP A 61 4.35 3.00 8.98
CA ASP A 61 5.56 2.32 9.44
C ASP A 61 6.13 1.41 8.33
N ASP A 62 5.26 0.70 7.60
CA ASP A 62 5.65 -0.10 6.43
C ASP A 62 6.16 0.77 5.27
N GLN A 63 5.57 1.96 5.06
CA GLN A 63 6.08 2.92 4.07
C GLN A 63 7.51 3.37 4.42
N THR A 64 7.78 3.68 5.69
CA THR A 64 9.12 4.03 6.16
C THR A 64 10.07 2.84 6.03
N ARG A 65 9.59 1.61 6.31
CA ARG A 65 10.39 0.40 6.12
C ARG A 65 10.79 0.21 4.67
N LEU A 66 9.92 0.51 3.70
CA LEU A 66 10.23 0.47 2.26
C LEU A 66 11.36 1.42 1.83
N GLU A 67 11.73 2.41 2.63
CA GLU A 67 12.88 3.29 2.32
C GLU A 67 14.23 2.59 2.54
N THR A 68 14.26 1.55 3.37
CA THR A 68 15.46 0.80 3.74
C THR A 68 15.37 -0.70 3.45
N ALA A 69 14.20 -1.17 3.03
CA ALA A 69 13.94 -2.55 2.67
C ALA A 69 14.76 -2.96 1.45
N GLY A 70 15.28 -4.19 1.47
CA GLY A 70 15.77 -4.83 0.26
C GLY A 70 14.63 -5.33 -0.63
N PRO A 71 14.91 -5.70 -1.90
CA PRO A 71 13.88 -6.06 -2.89
C PRO A 71 12.90 -7.15 -2.43
N GLY A 72 13.39 -8.18 -1.71
CA GLY A 72 12.53 -9.25 -1.20
C GLY A 72 11.56 -8.82 -0.09
N ASP A 73 11.96 -7.85 0.74
CA ASP A 73 11.06 -7.29 1.76
C ASP A 73 10.05 -6.33 1.11
N ALA A 74 10.46 -5.57 0.10
CA ALA A 74 9.57 -4.69 -0.65
C ALA A 74 8.49 -5.47 -1.43
N ALA A 75 8.87 -6.55 -2.11
CA ALA A 75 7.92 -7.41 -2.82
C ALA A 75 6.87 -8.05 -1.88
N ARG A 76 7.29 -8.44 -0.67
CA ARG A 76 6.36 -8.96 0.35
C ARG A 76 5.38 -7.90 0.82
N ILE A 77 5.89 -6.70 1.14
CA ILE A 77 5.04 -5.55 1.51
C ILE A 77 4.09 -5.22 0.35
N ALA A 78 4.56 -5.21 -0.91
CA ALA A 78 3.70 -4.98 -2.07
C ALA A 78 2.54 -5.98 -2.17
N ALA A 79 2.83 -7.27 -2.01
CA ALA A 79 1.81 -8.32 -2.05
C ALA A 79 0.79 -8.17 -0.92
N ASP A 80 1.25 -7.88 0.31
CA ASP A 80 0.39 -7.68 1.48
C ASP A 80 -0.54 -6.48 1.27
N TYR A 81 -0.02 -5.35 0.76
CA TYR A 81 -0.82 -4.15 0.52
C TYR A 81 -1.73 -4.26 -0.71
N ALA A 82 -1.35 -5.00 -1.74
CA ALA A 82 -2.24 -5.32 -2.86
C ALA A 82 -3.44 -6.17 -2.41
N ALA A 83 -3.21 -7.17 -1.57
CA ALA A 83 -4.28 -7.95 -0.97
C ALA A 83 -5.18 -7.08 -0.08
N ARG A 84 -4.56 -6.21 0.75
CA ARG A 84 -5.30 -5.25 1.59
C ARG A 84 -6.17 -4.31 0.77
N LEU A 85 -5.65 -3.74 -0.31
CA LEU A 85 -6.40 -2.87 -1.21
C LEU A 85 -7.62 -3.57 -1.81
N LYS A 86 -7.46 -4.83 -2.21
CA LYS A 86 -8.57 -5.64 -2.71
C LYS A 86 -9.65 -5.83 -1.63
N GLU A 87 -9.25 -6.22 -0.42
CA GLU A 87 -10.19 -6.37 0.70
C GLU A 87 -10.92 -5.06 1.03
N LEU A 88 -10.22 -3.93 1.01
CA LEU A 88 -10.78 -2.62 1.32
C LEU A 88 -11.73 -2.13 0.21
N THR A 89 -11.43 -2.43 -1.05
CA THR A 89 -12.29 -2.10 -2.20
C THR A 89 -13.54 -3.00 -2.24
N ASP A 90 -13.41 -4.27 -1.85
CA ASP A 90 -14.57 -5.17 -1.72
C ASP A 90 -15.48 -4.77 -0.53
N GLN A 91 -15.00 -3.95 0.40
CA GLN A 91 -15.72 -3.43 1.57
C GLN A 91 -16.28 -2.01 1.39
N SER A 92 -15.93 -1.31 0.30
CA SER A 92 -16.40 0.05 -0.01
C SER A 92 -17.68 0.05 -0.85
#